data_AF-E6QM54-F1
#
_entry.id   AF-E6QM54-F1
#
_cell.length_a   1.000
_cell.length_b   1.000
_cell.length_c   1.000
_cell.angle_alpha   90.00
_cell.angle_beta   90.00
_cell.angle_gamma   90.00
#
_symmetry.space_group_name_H-M   'P 1'
#
loop_
_entity.id
_entity.type
_entity.pdbx_description
1 polymer ?
#
loop_
_entity_poly.entity_id
_entity_poly.type
_entity_poly.pdbx_seq_one_letter_code
_entity_poly.pdbx_strand_id
1 'polypeptide(L)'
;MPVEGKQLLAGAGNALDRELTALTEYMAAMDTSLGRSANVSASKMRYQMNRLRRLAANYQLQRETAIGRQAKGLCQALYPAGSSQERVIGAAYFLARHGEGLVDWLVAEAADGYPGHKVIWL
;
A
#
# COMPACT_ATOMS: atom_id res chain seq x y z
N MET A 1 5.20 -6.67 4.36
CA MET A 1 6.18 -6.80 3.25
C MET A 1 6.28 -8.26 2.86
N PRO A 2 6.21 -8.60 1.56
CA PRO A 2 6.40 -9.96 1.06
C PRO A 2 7.72 -10.57 1.55
N VAL A 3 7.75 -11.89 1.72
CA VAL A 3 8.92 -12.63 2.21
C VAL A 3 10.12 -12.42 1.29
N GLU A 4 9.91 -12.50 -0.02
CA GLU A 4 10.94 -12.29 -1.05
C GLU A 4 11.62 -10.91 -0.91
N GLY A 5 10.83 -9.83 -0.74
CA GLY A 5 11.37 -8.49 -0.55
C GLY A 5 12.20 -8.35 0.73
N LYS A 6 11.81 -9.04 1.81
CA LYS A 6 12.59 -9.06 3.06
C LYS A 6 13.92 -9.80 2.87
N GLN A 7 13.89 -10.93 2.16
CA GLN A 7 15.08 -11.73 1.87
C GLN A 7 16.06 -10.97 0.98
N LEU A 8 15.57 -10.29 -0.06
CA LEU A 8 16.40 -9.46 -0.94
C LEU A 8 17.10 -8.33 -0.19
N LEU A 9 16.36 -7.57 0.62
CA LEU A 9 16.92 -6.47 1.42
C LEU A 9 17.94 -6.97 2.45
N ALA A 10 17.68 -8.10 3.10
CA ALA A 10 18.60 -8.72 4.03
C ALA A 10 19.87 -9.22 3.33
N GLY A 11 19.72 -9.92 2.20
CA GLY A 11 20.84 -10.42 1.40
C GLY A 11 21.74 -9.29 0.90
N ALA A 12 21.16 -8.22 0.34
CA ALA A 12 21.90 -7.06 -0.12
C ALA A 12 22.62 -6.34 1.03
N GLY A 13 21.96 -6.17 2.18
CA GLY A 13 22.54 -5.57 3.38
C GLY A 13 23.73 -6.36 3.91
N ASN A 14 23.60 -7.69 4.01
CA ASN A 14 24.65 -8.57 4.50
C ASN A 14 25.85 -8.61 3.54
N ALA A 15 25.60 -8.65 2.23
CA ALA A 15 26.66 -8.60 1.23
C ALA A 15 27.43 -7.28 1.31
N LEU A 16 26.73 -6.14 1.34
CA LEU A 16 27.35 -4.83 1.47
C LEU A 16 28.19 -4.72 2.76
N ASP A 17 27.66 -5.19 3.89
CA ASP A 17 28.35 -5.11 5.17
C ASP A 17 29.67 -5.90 5.18
N ARG A 18 29.66 -7.09 4.57
CA ARG A 18 30.85 -7.92 4.41
C ARG A 18 31.91 -7.24 3.54
N GLU A 19 31.52 -6.72 2.38
CA GLU A 19 32.46 -6.03 1.48
C GLU A 19 33.02 -4.74 2.11
N LEU A 20 32.18 -3.98 2.80
CA LEU A 20 32.62 -2.76 3.49
C LEU A 20 33.58 -3.08 4.63
N THR A 21 33.35 -4.16 5.38
CA THR A 21 34.27 -4.60 6.45
C THR A 21 35.64 -4.90 5.87
N ALA A 22 35.72 -5.74 4.84
CA ALA A 22 36.98 -6.08 4.17
C ALA A 22 37.69 -4.84 3.61
N LEU A 23 36.95 -3.92 2.98
CA LEU A 23 37.49 -2.66 2.45
C LEU A 23 38.04 -1.76 3.56
N THR A 24 37.32 -1.61 4.69
CA THR A 24 37.77 -0.78 5.80
C THR A 24 39.03 -1.32 6.47
N GLU A 25 39.16 -2.64 6.60
CA GLU A 25 40.35 -3.31 7.12
C GLU A 25 41.55 -3.08 6.19
N TYR A 26 41.36 -3.28 4.88
CA TYR A 26 42.40 -3.04 3.89
C TYR A 26 42.89 -1.59 3.90
N MET A 27 41.98 -0.61 3.89
CA MET A 27 42.35 0.80 3.89
C MET A 27 43.02 1.24 5.19
N ALA A 28 42.64 0.67 6.33
CA ALA A 28 43.30 0.92 7.61
C ALA A 28 44.73 0.37 7.66
N ALA A 29 44.99 -0.78 7.01
CA ALA A 29 46.32 -1.35 6.88
C ALA A 29 47.23 -0.52 5.97
N MET A 30 46.67 0.20 4.99
CA MET A 30 47.44 1.12 4.14
C MET A 30 47.83 2.41 4.87
N ASP A 31 46.86 3.06 5.51
CA ASP A 31 47.09 4.28 6.27
C ASP A 31 45.94 4.53 7.27
N THR A 32 46.28 5.08 8.43
CA THR A 32 45.31 5.29 9.51
C THR A 32 44.24 6.33 9.12
N SER A 33 44.61 7.37 8.37
CA SER A 33 43.66 8.39 7.91
C SER A 33 42.75 7.86 6.80
N LEU A 34 43.25 6.98 5.93
CA LEU A 34 42.45 6.26 4.94
C LEU A 34 41.44 5.32 5.62
N GLY A 35 41.86 4.54 6.61
CA GLY A 35 40.96 3.69 7.39
C GLY A 35 39.85 4.47 8.09
N ARG A 36 40.15 5.66 8.64
CA ARG A 36 39.12 6.54 9.23
C ARG A 36 38.11 7.02 8.18
N SER A 37 38.59 7.48 7.03
CA SER A 37 37.73 7.93 5.92
C SER A 37 36.84 6.79 5.38
N ALA A 38 37.40 5.58 5.27
CA ALA A 38 36.68 4.39 4.86
C ALA A 38 35.53 4.06 5.83
N ASN A 39 35.82 4.09 7.13
CA ASN A 39 34.82 3.80 8.17
C ASN A 39 33.65 4.80 8.18
N VAL A 40 33.93 6.09 7.96
CA VAL A 40 32.87 7.11 7.82
C VAL A 40 31.98 6.81 6.62
N SER A 41 32.57 6.51 5.47
CA SER A 41 31.83 6.16 4.26
C SER A 41 31.02 4.88 4.42
N ALA A 42 31.62 3.83 4.98
CA ALA A 42 30.95 2.56 5.25
C ALA A 42 29.75 2.75 6.20
N SER A 43 29.91 3.54 7.26
CA SER A 43 28.83 3.87 8.20
C SER A 43 27.66 4.57 7.51
N LYS A 44 27.94 5.52 6.59
CA LYS A 44 26.89 6.18 5.80
C LYS A 44 26.17 5.21 4.87
N MET A 45 26.89 4.32 4.20
CA MET A 45 26.28 3.32 3.31
C MET A 45 25.39 2.33 4.09
N ARG A 46 25.86 1.83 5.24
CA ARG A 46 25.05 1.00 6.15
C ARG A 46 23.79 1.72 6.62
N TYR A 47 23.91 3.00 6.97
CA TYR A 47 22.76 3.82 7.33
C TYR A 47 21.76 3.92 6.18
N GLN A 48 22.22 4.15 4.94
CA GLN A 48 21.34 4.24 3.78
C GLN A 48 20.64 2.90 3.48
N MET A 49 21.33 1.76 3.63
CA MET A 49 20.68 0.45 3.52
C MET A 49 19.58 0.25 4.56
N ASN A 50 19.84 0.62 5.82
CA ASN A 50 18.83 0.58 6.87
C ASN A 50 17.67 1.55 6.61
N ARG A 51 17.94 2.70 5.98
CA ARG A 51 16.90 3.64 5.55
C ARG A 51 16.03 3.04 4.45
N LEU A 52 16.61 2.40 3.43
CA LEU A 52 15.86 1.71 2.37
C LEU A 52 14.94 0.63 2.94
N ARG A 53 15.44 -0.17 3.90
CA ARG A 53 14.63 -1.18 4.59
C ARG A 53 13.41 -0.58 5.28
N ARG A 54 13.57 0.54 5.99
CA ARG A 54 12.47 1.27 6.65
C ARG A 54 11.47 1.83 5.65
N LEU A 55 11.95 2.44 4.56
CA LEU A 55 11.09 2.99 3.51
C LEU A 55 10.24 1.91 2.87
N ALA A 56 10.82 0.77 2.51
CA ALA A 56 10.10 -0.35 1.93
C ALA A 56 9.05 -0.93 2.88
N ALA A 57 9.36 -1.04 4.18
CA ALA A 57 8.41 -1.49 5.19
C ALA A 57 7.23 -0.52 5.33
N ASN A 58 7.50 0.78 5.41
CA ASN A 58 6.49 1.82 5.53
C ASN A 58 5.59 1.89 4.29
N TYR A 59 6.17 1.83 3.09
CA TYR A 59 5.41 1.80 1.84
C TYR A 59 4.42 0.64 1.82
N GLN A 60 4.87 -0.56 2.20
CA GLN A 60 3.98 -1.71 2.22
C GLN A 60 2.85 -1.55 3.24
N LEU A 61 3.14 -1.04 4.45
CA LEU A 61 2.12 -0.80 5.47
C LEU A 61 1.07 0.21 4.97
N GLN A 62 1.51 1.29 4.33
CA GLN A 62 0.62 2.29 3.73
C GLN A 62 -0.24 1.67 2.63
N ARG A 63 0.36 0.85 1.75
CA ARG A 63 -0.35 0.16 0.68
C ARG A 63 -1.41 -0.80 1.21
N GLU A 64 -1.07 -1.63 2.20
CA GLU A 64 -2.01 -2.56 2.83
C GLU A 64 -3.16 -1.81 3.51
N THR A 65 -2.86 -0.70 4.19
CA THR A 65 -3.88 0.16 4.81
C THR A 65 -4.81 0.80 3.77
N ALA A 66 -4.26 1.27 2.64
CA ALA A 66 -5.04 1.87 1.57
C ALA A 66 -5.98 0.86 0.92
N ILE A 67 -5.47 -0.33 0.59
CA ILE A 67 -6.28 -1.43 0.01
C ILE A 67 -7.37 -1.84 1.00
N GLY A 68 -7.03 -2.01 2.29
CA GLY A 68 -8.02 -2.35 3.31
C GLY A 68 -9.12 -1.30 3.45
N ARG A 69 -8.77 -0.01 3.38
CA ARG A 69 -9.74 1.09 3.41
C ARG A 69 -10.64 1.09 2.18
N GLN A 70 -10.07 0.88 0.99
CA GLN A 70 -10.84 0.81 -0.26
C GLN A 70 -11.80 -0.38 -0.25
N ALA A 71 -11.32 -1.57 0.13
CA ALA A 71 -12.16 -2.76 0.27
C ALA A 71 -13.29 -2.55 1.28
N LYS A 72 -12.98 -1.97 2.44
CA LYS A 72 -14.01 -1.62 3.45
C LYS A 72 -15.05 -0.64 2.89
N GLY A 73 -14.61 0.39 2.17
CA GLY A 73 -15.50 1.35 1.52
C GLY A 73 -16.43 0.70 0.50
N LEU A 74 -15.89 -0.18 -0.36
CA LEU A 74 -16.68 -0.96 -1.32
C LEU A 74 -17.70 -1.86 -0.61
N CYS A 75 -17.28 -2.59 0.41
CA CYS A 75 -18.19 -3.43 1.19
C CYS A 75 -19.28 -2.60 1.88
N GLN A 76 -18.95 -1.41 2.40
CA GLN A 76 -19.94 -0.53 3.02
C GLN A 76 -20.90 0.10 2.00
N ALA A 77 -20.46 0.33 0.76
CA ALA A 77 -21.33 0.85 -0.29
C ALA A 77 -22.31 -0.23 -0.79
N LEU A 78 -21.84 -1.46 -0.97
CA LEU A 78 -22.64 -2.56 -1.55
C LEU A 78 -23.42 -3.36 -0.51
N TYR A 79 -22.82 -3.57 0.66
CA TYR A 79 -23.34 -4.44 1.71
C TYR A 79 -23.15 -3.81 3.11
N PRO A 80 -23.70 -2.61 3.33
CA PRO A 80 -23.57 -1.89 4.59
C PRO A 80 -24.02 -2.75 5.78
N ALA A 81 -23.17 -2.84 6.80
CA ALA A 81 -23.41 -3.63 8.02
C ALA A 81 -23.78 -5.11 7.76
N GLY A 82 -23.36 -5.69 6.63
CA GLY A 82 -23.71 -7.07 6.32
C GLY A 82 -25.14 -7.24 5.81
N SER A 83 -25.78 -6.18 5.32
CA SER A 83 -27.15 -6.19 4.77
C SER A 83 -27.19 -5.60 3.37
N SER A 84 -28.22 -5.95 2.60
CA SER A 84 -28.43 -5.40 1.25
C SER A 84 -28.51 -3.88 1.29
N GLN A 85 -27.85 -3.21 0.33
CA GLN A 85 -27.79 -1.75 0.23
C GLN A 85 -29.18 -1.09 0.34
N GLU A 86 -30.16 -1.61 -0.40
CA GLU A 86 -31.55 -1.11 -0.45
C GLU A 86 -32.26 -1.13 0.90
N ARG A 87 -31.80 -1.98 1.84
CA ARG A 87 -32.40 -2.13 3.18
C ARG A 87 -31.77 -1.21 4.22
N VAL A 88 -30.66 -0.56 3.91
CA VAL A 88 -29.89 0.26 4.86
C VAL A 88 -29.73 1.69 4.37
N ILE A 89 -29.49 1.90 3.09
CA ILE A 89 -29.28 3.23 2.50
C ILE A 89 -30.61 3.74 1.94
N GLY A 90 -31.15 4.80 2.54
CA GLY A 90 -32.38 5.43 2.07
C GLY A 90 -32.20 6.18 0.76
N ALA A 91 -33.28 6.28 -0.03
CA ALA A 91 -33.31 6.94 -1.34
C ALA A 91 -32.76 8.39 -1.32
N ALA A 92 -32.96 9.11 -0.22
CA ALA A 92 -32.46 10.49 -0.05
C ALA A 92 -30.94 10.62 -0.24
N TYR A 93 -30.16 9.60 0.13
CA TYR A 93 -28.71 9.59 -0.10
C TYR A 93 -28.36 9.65 -1.59
N PHE A 94 -29.03 8.83 -2.41
CA PHE A 94 -28.77 8.76 -3.85
C PHE A 94 -29.29 10.00 -4.57
N LEU A 95 -30.47 10.51 -4.17
CA LEU A 95 -31.03 11.75 -4.72
C LEU A 95 -30.13 12.96 -4.45
N ALA A 96 -29.61 13.09 -3.22
CA ALA A 96 -28.70 14.18 -2.87
C ALA A 96 -27.38 14.13 -3.67
N ARG A 97 -26.94 12.94 -4.09
CA ARG A 97 -25.68 12.73 -4.81
C ARG A 97 -25.80 12.82 -6.33
N HIS A 98 -26.89 12.33 -6.89
CA HIS A 98 -27.07 12.18 -8.35
C HIS A 98 -28.17 13.08 -8.93
N GLY A 99 -28.92 13.80 -8.08
CA GLY A 99 -29.97 14.72 -8.50
C GLY A 99 -31.29 14.04 -8.84
N GLU A 100 -32.26 14.84 -9.25
CA GLU A 100 -33.66 14.40 -9.44
C GLU A 100 -33.84 13.46 -10.65
N GLY A 101 -33.02 13.62 -11.70
CA GLY A 101 -33.07 12.76 -12.89
C GLY A 101 -32.75 11.27 -12.63
N LEU A 102 -32.23 10.95 -11.44
CA LEU A 102 -32.03 9.57 -11.01
C LEU A 102 -33.34 8.78 -10.98
N VAL A 103 -34.45 9.40 -10.56
CA VAL A 103 -35.73 8.70 -10.40
C VAL A 103 -36.25 8.21 -11.75
N ASP A 104 -36.28 9.11 -12.74
CA ASP A 104 -36.76 8.78 -14.09
C ASP A 104 -35.94 7.65 -14.71
N TRP A 105 -34.63 7.68 -14.50
CA TRP A 105 -33.72 6.65 -15.00
C TRP A 105 -33.93 5.30 -14.28
N LEU A 106 -34.10 5.27 -12.95
CA LEU A 106 -34.41 4.05 -12.21
C LEU A 106 -35.75 3.43 -12.64
N VAL A 107 -36.76 4.25 -12.92
CA VAL A 107 -38.07 3.80 -13.42
C VAL A 107 -37.93 3.18 -14.81
N ALA A 108 -37.19 3.82 -15.72
CA ALA A 108 -36.92 3.27 -17.04
C ALA A 108 -36.17 1.93 -16.96
N GLU A 109 -35.18 1.83 -16.06
CA GLU A 109 -34.42 0.61 -15.85
C GLU A 109 -35.30 -0.52 -15.27
N ALA A 110 -36.29 -0.21 -14.43
CA ALA A 110 -37.19 -1.23 -13.85
C ALA A 110 -38.30 -1.72 -14.80
N ALA A 111 -38.46 -1.12 -15.98
CA ALA A 111 -39.60 -1.37 -16.86
C ALA A 111 -39.67 -2.79 -17.45
N ASP A 112 -38.56 -3.52 -17.48
CA ASP A 112 -38.48 -4.91 -17.97
C ASP A 112 -39.15 -5.94 -17.04
N GLY A 113 -39.48 -5.53 -15.80
CA GLY A 113 -40.13 -6.40 -14.82
C GLY A 113 -39.25 -7.56 -14.33
N TYR A 114 -37.93 -7.48 -14.50
CA TYR A 114 -37.01 -8.54 -14.09
C TYR A 114 -37.08 -8.80 -12.57
N PRO A 115 -37.45 -10.02 -12.13
CA PRO A 115 -37.67 -10.31 -10.71
C PRO A 115 -36.38 -10.65 -9.93
N GLY A 116 -35.23 -10.72 -10.62
CA GLY A 116 -33.95 -11.07 -10.02
C GLY A 116 -33.16 -9.86 -9.53
N HIS A 117 -31.93 -10.12 -9.09
CA HIS A 117 -31.01 -9.06 -8.68
C HIS A 117 -30.57 -8.20 -9.88
N LYS A 118 -30.74 -6.88 -9.77
CA LYS A 118 -30.32 -5.92 -10.79
C LYS A 118 -29.24 -4.99 -10.22
N VAL A 119 -28.12 -4.89 -10.91
CA VAL A 119 -27.04 -3.95 -10.58
C VAL A 119 -27.17 -2.74 -11.48
N ILE A 120 -27.15 -1.57 -10.86
CA ILE A 120 -27.38 -0.29 -11.50
C ILE A 120 -26.12 0.56 -11.37
N TRP A 121 -25.57 1.03 -12.50
CA TRP A 121 -24.31 1.76 -12.55
C TRP A 121 -24.58 3.27 -12.73
N LEU A 122 -24.15 4.08 -11.75
CA LEU A 122 -24.44 5.52 -11.60
C LEU A 122 -23.21 6.41 -11.75
#